data_AF-A0A1M5MHS4-F1
#
_entry.id   AF-A0A1M5MHS4-F1
#
_cell.length_a   1.000
_cell.length_b   1.000
_cell.length_c   1.000
_cell.angle_alpha   90.00
_cell.angle_beta   90.00
_cell.angle_gamma   90.00
#
_symmetry.space_group_name_H-M   'P 1'
#
loop_
_entity.id
_entity.type
_entity.pdbx_description
1 polymer ?
#
loop_
_entity_poly.entity_id
_entity_poly.type
_entity_poly.pdbx_seq_one_letter_code
_entity_poly.pdbx_strand_id
1 'polypeptide(L)'
;MDMDKDQKKKLKAQYKNNEQDEIRASIPMSIDNLKDLLSFLNRESAPECDHTLKESIEFIESRKLNPEVIVPWLGEHGGFCDCEVIYNVYDDVGEIVGWHLDENS
;
A
#
# COMPACT_ATOMS: atom_id res chain seq x y z
N MET A 1 -6.98 -29.94 -24.53
CA MET A 1 -6.94 -28.59 -25.14
C MET A 1 -5.90 -27.80 -24.39
N ASP A 2 -4.66 -27.83 -24.88
CA ASP A 2 -3.53 -27.13 -24.28
C ASP A 2 -3.68 -25.63 -24.57
N MET A 3 -4.20 -24.88 -23.59
CA MET A 3 -4.15 -23.43 -23.63
C MET A 3 -2.70 -22.99 -23.82
N ASP A 4 -2.46 -22.37 -24.98
CA ASP A 4 -1.16 -21.88 -25.44
C ASP A 4 -0.52 -21.00 -24.35
N LYS A 5 0.77 -21.24 -24.09
CA LYS A 5 1.54 -20.59 -23.02
C LYS A 5 1.50 -19.07 -23.13
N ASP A 6 1.42 -18.56 -24.36
CA ASP A 6 1.33 -17.13 -24.66
C ASP A 6 -0.06 -16.55 -24.37
N GLN A 7 -1.12 -17.33 -24.59
CA GLN A 7 -2.49 -16.94 -24.21
C GLN A 7 -2.62 -16.84 -22.68
N LYS A 8 -2.06 -17.82 -21.94
CA LYS A 8 -2.02 -17.79 -20.47
C LYS A 8 -1.27 -16.58 -19.92
N LYS A 9 -0.13 -16.22 -20.54
CA LYS A 9 0.69 -15.07 -20.12
C LYS A 9 -0.03 -13.74 -20.33
N LYS A 10 -0.64 -13.54 -21.51
CA LYS A 10 -1.41 -12.32 -21.82
C LYS A 10 -2.60 -12.15 -20.89
N LEU A 11 -3.33 -13.23 -20.65
CA LEU A 11 -4.50 -13.22 -19.78
C LEU A 11 -4.12 -12.86 -18.33
N LYS A 12 -3.04 -13.46 -17.79
CA LYS A 12 -2.51 -13.09 -16.46
C LYS A 12 -2.08 -11.64 -16.36
N ALA A 13 -1.41 -11.12 -17.38
CA ALA A 13 -0.96 -9.73 -17.40
C ALA A 13 -2.16 -8.76 -17.44
N GLN A 14 -3.19 -9.06 -18.23
CA GLN A 14 -4.42 -8.26 -18.26
C GLN A 14 -5.13 -8.25 -16.91
N TYR A 15 -5.24 -9.39 -16.24
CA TYR A 15 -5.84 -9.45 -14.90
C TYR A 15 -5.08 -8.62 -13.87
N LYS A 16 -3.74 -8.73 -13.84
CA LYS A 16 -2.91 -7.93 -12.92
C LYS A 16 -3.04 -6.42 -13.17
N ASN A 17 -3.11 -6.00 -14.43
CA ASN A 17 -3.28 -4.58 -14.75
C ASN A 17 -4.65 -4.04 -14.31
N ASN A 18 -5.72 -4.81 -14.53
CA ASN A 18 -7.06 -4.40 -14.10
C ASN A 18 -7.14 -4.26 -12.57
N GLU A 19 -6.53 -5.19 -11.83
CA GLU A 19 -6.46 -5.15 -10.37
C GLU A 19 -5.68 -3.92 -9.88
N GLN A 20 -4.54 -3.60 -10.49
CA GLN A 20 -3.79 -2.39 -10.16
C GLN A 20 -4.56 -1.10 -10.46
N ASP A 21 -5.32 -1.05 -11.56
CA ASP A 21 -6.15 0.10 -11.90
C ASP A 21 -7.31 0.28 -10.90
N GLU A 22 -7.93 -0.82 -10.46
CA GLU A 22 -8.98 -0.81 -9.43
C GLU A 22 -8.44 -0.33 -8.08
N ILE A 23 -7.31 -0.89 -7.63
CA ILE A 23 -6.63 -0.44 -6.40
C ILE A 23 -6.29 1.04 -6.51
N ARG A 24 -5.65 1.46 -7.62
CA ARG A 24 -5.27 2.86 -7.85
C ARG A 24 -6.45 3.82 -7.80
N ALA A 25 -7.61 3.41 -8.31
CA ALA A 25 -8.84 4.20 -8.27
C ALA A 25 -9.46 4.26 -6.86
N SER A 26 -9.20 3.27 -6.01
CA SER A 26 -9.71 3.19 -4.64
C SER A 26 -8.92 4.01 -3.62
N ILE A 27 -7.65 4.33 -3.90
CA ILE A 27 -6.76 5.02 -2.95
C ILE A 27 -7.37 6.38 -2.53
N PRO A 28 -7.66 6.61 -1.24
CA PRO A 28 -8.33 7.81 -0.74
C PRO A 28 -7.39 9.01 -0.50
N MET A 29 -6.20 8.98 -1.09
CA MET A 29 -5.18 10.02 -1.00
C MET A 29 -4.34 10.08 -2.28
N SER A 30 -3.43 11.06 -2.40
CA SER A 30 -2.49 11.06 -3.53
C SER A 30 -1.48 9.92 -3.41
N ILE A 31 -0.98 9.45 -4.57
CA ILE A 31 0.10 8.46 -4.63
C ILE A 31 1.35 8.93 -3.86
N ASP A 32 1.70 10.21 -3.96
CA ASP A 32 2.82 10.79 -3.21
C ASP A 32 2.60 10.72 -1.69
N ASN A 33 1.39 10.99 -1.20
CA ASN A 33 1.10 10.89 0.24
C ASN A 33 1.15 9.43 0.73
N LEU A 34 0.71 8.47 -0.08
CA LEU A 34 0.80 7.05 0.25
C LEU A 34 2.26 6.59 0.29
N LYS A 35 3.08 7.01 -0.69
CA LYS A 35 4.52 6.74 -0.70
C LYS A 35 5.23 7.35 0.52
N ASP A 36 4.90 8.60 0.85
CA ASP A 36 5.46 9.29 2.01
C ASP A 36 5.03 8.61 3.33
N LEU A 37 3.79 8.09 3.42
CA LEU A 37 3.32 7.31 4.57
C LEU A 37 4.16 6.04 4.74
N LEU A 38 4.30 5.22 3.69
CA LEU A 38 5.10 3.99 3.74
C LEU A 38 6.56 4.28 4.12
N SER A 39 7.13 5.35 3.56
CA SER A 39 8.50 5.79 3.87
C SER A 39 8.64 6.30 5.30
N PHE A 40 7.62 7.01 5.80
CA PHE A 40 7.59 7.50 7.18
C PHE A 40 7.55 6.35 8.17
N LEU A 41 6.73 5.32 7.92
CA LEU A 41 6.62 4.15 8.80
C LEU A 41 7.87 3.25 8.74
N ASN A 42 8.50 3.11 7.57
CA ASN A 42 9.68 2.25 7.37
C ASN A 42 11.03 2.95 7.68
N ARG A 43 11.08 3.85 8.66
CA ARG A 43 12.30 4.58 9.04
C ARG A 43 13.08 3.84 10.12
N GLU A 44 14.41 4.02 10.16
CA GLU A 44 15.27 3.38 11.17
C GLU A 44 14.90 3.74 12.63
N SER A 45 14.34 4.93 12.83
CA SER A 45 13.91 5.42 14.14
C SER A 45 12.48 5.02 14.52
N ALA A 46 11.82 4.18 13.71
CA ALA A 46 10.48 3.71 14.01
C ALA A 46 10.47 2.96 15.35
N PRO A 47 9.46 3.21 16.21
CA PRO A 47 9.31 2.48 17.46
C PRO A 47 9.01 1.00 17.20
N GLU A 48 9.18 0.17 18.23
CA GLU A 48 8.61 -1.18 18.20
C GLU A 48 7.09 -1.10 17.98
N CYS A 49 6.56 -2.03 17.19
CA CYS A 49 5.13 -2.06 16.92
C CYS A 49 4.34 -2.25 18.22
N ASP A 50 3.41 -1.34 18.49
CA ASP A 50 2.49 -1.38 19.64
C ASP A 50 1.08 -1.89 19.26
N HIS A 51 0.93 -2.47 18.07
CA HIS A 51 -0.32 -2.95 17.48
C HIS A 51 -1.39 -1.86 17.32
N THR A 52 -0.97 -0.60 17.12
CA THR A 52 -1.87 0.51 16.80
C THR A 52 -1.50 1.16 15.46
N LEU A 53 -2.39 2.03 14.97
CA LEU A 53 -2.17 2.89 13.81
C LEU A 53 -1.74 4.31 14.22
N LYS A 54 -1.08 4.44 15.37
CA LYS A 54 -0.79 5.75 15.96
C LYS A 54 0.05 6.61 15.03
N GLU A 55 1.14 6.08 14.47
CA GLU A 55 2.01 6.84 13.57
C GLU A 55 1.31 7.13 12.24
N SER A 56 0.52 6.18 11.72
CA SER A 56 -0.28 6.37 10.52
C SER A 56 -1.27 7.53 10.68
N ILE A 57 -2.03 7.55 11.79
CA ILE A 57 -3.01 8.62 12.08
C ILE A 57 -2.29 9.96 12.26
N GLU A 58 -1.20 10.00 13.03
CA GLU A 58 -0.40 11.23 13.20
C GLU A 58 0.11 11.77 11.85
N PHE A 59 0.60 10.90 10.97
CA PHE A 59 1.02 11.29 9.63
C PHE A 59 -0.15 11.86 8.80
N ILE A 60 -1.28 11.15 8.76
CA ILE A 60 -2.48 11.55 8.02
C ILE A 60 -2.96 12.94 8.47
N GLU A 61 -3.06 13.15 9.78
CA GLU A 61 -3.49 14.42 10.37
C GLU A 61 -2.48 15.54 10.08
N SER A 62 -1.17 15.26 10.15
CA SER A 62 -0.12 16.24 9.83
C SER A 62 -0.19 16.73 8.39
N ARG A 63 -0.67 15.89 7.47
CA ARG A 63 -0.90 16.20 6.05
C ARG A 63 -2.28 16.80 5.79
N LYS A 64 -3.09 17.03 6.82
CA LYS A 64 -4.48 17.51 6.73
C LYS A 64 -5.38 16.62 5.86
N LEU A 65 -5.10 15.32 5.88
CA LEU A 65 -5.92 14.31 5.22
C LEU A 65 -7.01 13.82 6.18
N ASN A 66 -7.95 13.00 5.70
CA ASN A 66 -9.09 12.53 6.48
C ASN A 66 -8.88 11.09 7.01
N PRO A 67 -8.62 10.90 8.32
CA PRO A 67 -8.44 9.57 8.90
C PRO A 67 -9.67 8.67 8.74
N GLU A 68 -10.88 9.23 8.77
CA GLU A 68 -12.15 8.48 8.68
C GLU A 68 -12.34 7.77 7.34
N VAL A 69 -11.57 8.15 6.31
CA VAL A 69 -11.59 7.50 4.99
C VAL A 69 -10.34 6.66 4.78
N ILE A 70 -9.18 7.16 5.22
CA ILE A 70 -7.90 6.49 4.98
C ILE A 70 -7.73 5.27 5.88
N VAL A 71 -8.07 5.34 7.16
CA VAL A 71 -7.88 4.22 8.10
C VAL A 71 -8.71 2.99 7.72
N PRO A 72 -10.01 3.12 7.36
CA PRO A 72 -10.77 1.98 6.86
C PRO A 72 -10.16 1.36 5.61
N TRP A 73 -9.70 2.18 4.66
CA TRP A 73 -9.06 1.70 3.45
C TRP A 73 -7.76 0.94 3.74
N LEU A 74 -6.92 1.42 4.67
CA LEU A 74 -5.75 0.66 5.12
C LEU A 74 -6.16 -0.72 5.67
N GLY A 75 -7.25 -0.79 6.45
CA GLY A 75 -7.78 -2.04 6.98
C GLY A 75 -8.34 -3.00 5.91
N GLU A 76 -8.94 -2.48 4.84
CA GLU A 76 -9.37 -3.28 3.68
C GLU A 76 -8.17 -3.98 2.99
N HIS A 77 -6.99 -3.36 3.08
CA HIS A 77 -5.70 -3.87 2.60
C HIS A 77 -4.84 -4.51 3.71
N GLY A 78 -5.47 -4.87 4.85
CA GLY A 78 -4.83 -5.62 5.92
C GLY A 78 -3.92 -4.81 6.85
N GLY A 79 -3.92 -3.48 6.79
CA GLY A 79 -3.14 -2.60 7.66
C GLY A 79 -3.89 -2.21 8.95
N PHE A 80 -3.79 -3.03 10.01
CA PHE A 80 -4.42 -2.74 11.31
C PHE A 80 -3.43 -2.26 12.40
N CYS A 81 -2.12 -2.43 12.18
CA CYS A 81 -1.03 -1.71 12.85
C CYS A 81 -0.18 -0.95 11.84
N ASP A 82 0.62 0.02 12.31
CA ASP A 82 1.65 0.71 11.52
C ASP A 82 2.60 -0.28 10.81
N CYS A 83 2.88 -1.42 11.43
CA CYS A 83 3.70 -2.49 10.86
C CYS A 83 3.05 -3.19 9.65
N GLU A 84 1.76 -3.49 9.74
CA GLU A 84 0.97 -4.16 8.71
C GLU A 84 0.67 -3.22 7.54
N VAL A 85 0.66 -1.91 7.76
CA VAL A 85 0.66 -0.95 6.65
C VAL A 85 1.91 -1.13 5.77
N ILE A 86 3.08 -1.39 6.37
CA ILE A 86 4.31 -1.64 5.62
C ILE A 86 4.31 -3.03 4.97
N TYR A 87 3.79 -4.06 5.63
CA TYR A 87 3.89 -5.44 5.12
C TYR A 87 2.73 -5.89 4.24
N ASN A 88 1.50 -5.47 4.54
CA ASN A 88 0.30 -5.92 3.85
C ASN A 88 -0.17 -4.90 2.81
N VAL A 89 -0.32 -3.63 3.21
CA VAL A 89 -0.80 -2.59 2.28
C VAL A 89 0.21 -2.37 1.15
N TYR A 90 1.50 -2.46 1.46
CA TYR A 90 2.57 -2.45 0.45
C TYR A 90 2.43 -3.52 -0.63
N ASP A 91 2.04 -4.75 -0.28
CA ASP A 91 1.96 -5.85 -1.26
C ASP A 91 0.98 -5.51 -2.40
N ASP A 92 -0.06 -4.74 -2.09
CA ASP A 92 -1.07 -4.29 -3.05
C ASP A 92 -0.64 -3.05 -3.84
N VAL A 93 0.14 -2.15 -3.23
CA VAL A 93 0.36 -0.78 -3.76
C VAL A 93 1.81 -0.48 -4.14
N GLY A 94 2.79 -1.31 -3.78
CA GLY A 94 4.22 -1.04 -3.95
C GLY A 94 4.60 -0.68 -5.39
N GLU A 95 4.09 -1.45 -6.34
CA GLU A 95 4.25 -1.20 -7.78
C GLU A 95 3.55 0.10 -8.23
N ILE A 96 2.41 0.44 -7.63
CA ILE A 96 1.62 1.65 -7.96
C ILE A 96 2.35 2.91 -7.50
N VAL A 97 2.94 2.87 -6.30
CA VAL A 97 3.63 4.01 -5.69
C VAL A 97 5.10 4.11 -6.10
N GLY A 98 5.66 3.08 -6.73
CA GLY A 98 7.08 3.01 -7.07
C GLY A 98 7.95 3.16 -5.83
N TRP A 99 7.60 2.44 -4.78
CA TRP A 99 8.35 2.32 -3.53
C TRP A 99 8.70 0.85 -3.40
N HIS A 100 9.94 0.54 -3.01
CA HIS A 100 10.43 -0.83 -2.90
C HIS A 100 11.10 -0.99 -1.54
N LEU A 101 10.66 -2.00 -0.77
CA LEU A 101 11.16 -2.28 0.59
C LEU A 101 12.69 -2.49 0.63
N ASP A 102 13.29 -2.93 -0.48
CA ASP A 102 14.69 -3.37 -0.54
C ASP A 102 15.69 -2.29 -0.99
N GLU A 103 15.27 -1.05 -1.30
CA GLU A 103 16.19 -0.01 -1.81
C GLU A 103 17.06 0.68 -0.73
N ASN A 104 16.88 0.32 0.54
CA ASN A 104 17.65 0.88 1.67
C ASN A 104 18.42 -0.18 2.49
N SER A 105 18.63 -1.40 1.97
CA SER A 105 19.45 -2.43 2.65
C SER A 105 20.94 -2.33 2.38
#